data_AF-A0A7V9D6P2-F1
#
_entry.id   AF-A0A7V9D6P2-F1
#
_cell.length_a   1.000
_cell.length_b   1.000
_cell.length_c   1.000
_cell.angle_alpha   90.00
_cell.angle_beta   90.00
_cell.angle_gamma   90.00
#
_symmetry.space_group_name_H-M   'P 1'
#
loop_
_entity.id
_entity.type
_entity.pdbx_description
1 polymer ?
#
loop_
_entity_poly.entity_id
_entity_poly.type
_entity_poly.pdbx_seq_one_letter_code
_entity_poly.pdbx_strand_id
1 'polypeptide(L)'
;MPLTGVPLEEVAERLEAAAELSTYIGHPRWLAYITSSPAPVGVLAGLGVSAVNPNLGLWRGGPAGTAIELQSIDWLKELLGYPPEAEGVY
;
A
#
# COMPACT_ATOMS: atom_id res chain seq x y z
N MET A 1 2.71 19.11 -16.13
CA MET A 1 3.87 18.20 -16.17
C MET A 1 5.01 18.96 -16.83
N PRO A 2 6.19 19.09 -16.20
CA PRO A 2 7.32 19.77 -16.83
C PRO A 2 7.78 19.00 -18.08
N LEU A 3 8.25 19.72 -19.10
CA LEU A 3 8.74 19.12 -20.36
C LEU A 3 10.17 18.57 -20.22
N THR A 4 10.86 18.93 -19.14
CA THR A 4 12.22 18.50 -18.80
C THR A 4 12.29 18.10 -17.33
N GLY A 5 13.31 17.31 -16.94
CA GLY A 5 13.54 16.96 -15.54
C GLY A 5 13.81 18.17 -14.66
N VAL A 6 13.54 18.03 -13.36
CA VAL A 6 13.82 19.04 -12.32
C VAL A 6 14.75 18.45 -11.25
N PRO A 7 15.49 19.27 -10.48
CA PRO A 7 16.31 18.81 -9.36
C PRO A 7 15.49 18.07 -8.29
N LEU A 8 16.14 17.19 -7.53
CA LEU A 8 15.49 16.42 -6.46
C LEU A 8 14.96 17.33 -5.35
N GLU A 9 15.69 18.40 -5.06
CA GLU A 9 15.35 19.40 -4.05
C GLU A 9 14.00 20.05 -4.35
N GLU A 10 13.76 20.39 -5.62
CA GLU A 10 12.49 20.95 -6.06
C GLU A 10 11.34 19.92 -5.92
N VAL A 11 11.62 18.62 -6.12
CA VAL A 11 10.63 17.57 -5.86
C VAL A 11 10.33 17.45 -4.37
N ALA A 12 11.35 17.53 -3.51
CA ALA A 12 11.19 17.47 -2.06
C ALA A 12 10.36 18.65 -1.53
N GLU A 13 10.64 19.87 -1.98
CA GLU A 13 9.85 21.06 -1.63
C GLU A 13 8.37 20.91 -2.02
N ARG A 14 8.11 20.33 -3.19
CA ARG A 14 6.73 20.05 -3.64
C ARG A 14 6.05 18.97 -2.80
N LEU A 15 6.78 17.95 -2.35
CA LEU A 15 6.25 16.91 -1.47
C LEU A 15 5.93 17.47 -0.08
N GLU A 16 6.79 18.32 0.48
CA GLU A 16 6.53 19.01 1.75
C GLU A 16 5.29 19.89 1.66
N ALA A 17 5.19 20.73 0.63
CA ALA A 17 4.01 21.56 0.39
C ALA A 17 2.73 20.73 0.22
N ALA A 18 2.80 19.59 -0.48
CA ALA A 18 1.68 18.68 -0.62
C ALA A 18 1.27 18.04 0.73
N ALA A 19 2.24 17.72 1.58
CA ALA A 19 1.98 17.17 2.92
C ALA A 19 1.30 18.21 3.82
N GLU A 20 1.72 19.47 3.79
CA GLU A 20 1.10 20.56 4.56
C GLU A 20 -0.35 20.84 4.14
N LEU A 21 -0.66 20.69 2.85
CA LEU A 21 -2.02 20.85 2.31
C LEU A 21 -2.88 19.60 2.47
N SER A 22 -2.30 18.47 2.91
CA SER A 22 -3.01 17.20 3.06
C SER A 22 -3.80 17.15 4.36
N THR A 23 -4.92 16.43 4.34
CA THR A 23 -5.72 16.21 5.55
C THR A 23 -4.98 15.28 6.50
N TYR A 24 -4.77 15.72 7.74
CA TYR A 24 -4.20 14.87 8.79
C TYR A 24 -5.25 13.91 9.36
N ILE A 25 -5.44 12.78 8.68
CA ILE A 25 -6.42 11.74 9.06
C ILE A 25 -6.07 11.00 10.37
N GLY A 26 -4.87 11.23 10.91
CA GLY A 26 -4.43 10.70 12.21
C GLY A 26 -4.72 11.54 13.42
N HIS A 27 -5.33 12.72 13.23
CA HIS A 27 -5.75 13.51 14.38
C HIS A 27 -6.83 12.75 15.16
N PRO A 28 -6.77 12.63 16.51
CA PRO A 28 -7.79 11.96 17.34
C PRO A 28 -9.22 12.54 17.26
N ARG A 29 -9.42 13.62 16.49
CA ARG A 29 -10.70 14.32 16.30
C ARG A 29 -11.14 14.29 14.83
N TRP A 30 -10.40 13.59 13.98
CA TRP A 30 -10.77 13.39 12.60
C TRP A 30 -11.70 12.17 12.53
N LEU A 31 -12.99 12.41 12.27
CA LEU A 31 -14.06 11.40 12.30
C LEU A 31 -14.96 11.46 11.04
N ALA A 32 -14.40 11.95 9.93
CA ALA A 32 -15.18 12.29 8.74
C ALA A 32 -15.44 11.10 7.81
N TYR A 33 -14.52 10.14 7.71
CA TYR A 33 -14.61 9.01 6.76
C TYR A 33 -14.09 7.68 7.35
N ILE A 34 -14.41 6.57 6.67
CA ILE A 34 -13.95 5.20 6.99
C ILE A 34 -12.53 4.98 6.45
N THR A 35 -11.60 5.86 6.81
CA THR A 35 -10.18 5.72 6.45
C THR A 35 -9.33 6.10 7.65
N SER A 36 -8.65 5.13 8.26
CA SER A 36 -7.81 5.38 9.44
C SER A 36 -6.38 5.79 9.04
N SER A 37 -5.60 6.23 10.04
CA SER A 37 -4.16 6.38 9.86
C SER A 37 -3.50 5.08 9.39
N PRO A 38 -2.52 5.16 8.47
CA PRO A 38 -1.80 3.99 8.04
C PRO A 38 -1.01 3.39 9.23
N ALA A 39 -1.04 2.06 9.36
CA ALA A 39 -0.17 1.38 10.30
C ALA A 39 1.30 1.57 9.87
N PRO A 40 2.25 1.84 10.80
CA PRO A 40 3.66 2.05 10.44
C PRO A 40 4.26 0.90 9.62
N VAL A 41 3.89 -0.35 9.92
CA VAL A 41 4.32 -1.52 9.15
C VAL A 41 3.82 -1.50 7.70
N GLY A 42 2.61 -0.98 7.46
CA GLY A 42 2.05 -0.85 6.12
C GLY A 42 2.80 0.19 5.28
N VAL A 43 3.26 1.29 5.89
CA VAL A 43 4.11 2.29 5.22
C VAL A 43 5.44 1.67 4.80
N LEU A 44 6.08 0.92 5.70
CA LEU A 44 7.35 0.23 5.39
C LEU A 44 7.17 -0.84 4.30
N ALA A 45 6.07 -1.59 4.34
CA ALA A 45 5.73 -2.55 3.30
C ALA A 45 5.52 -1.85 1.94
N GLY A 46 4.81 -0.71 1.90
CA GLY A 46 4.61 0.08 0.69
C GLY A 46 5.93 0.60 0.10
N LEU A 47 6.86 1.06 0.95
CA LEU A 47 8.20 1.45 0.53
C LEU A 47 8.96 0.25 -0.09
N GLY A 48 8.94 -0.90 0.59
CA GLY A 48 9.61 -2.12 0.11
C GLY A 48 9.04 -2.62 -1.23
N VAL A 49 7.71 -2.65 -1.37
CA VAL A 49 7.04 -3.01 -2.63
C VAL A 49 7.40 -2.03 -3.74
N SER A 50 7.44 -0.73 -3.45
CA SER A 50 7.82 0.30 -4.43
C SER A 50 9.29 0.17 -4.86
N ALA A 51 10.18 -0.23 -3.95
CA ALA A 51 11.60 -0.43 -4.25
C ALA A 51 11.84 -1.69 -5.12
N VAL A 52 11.10 -2.78 -4.87
CA VAL A 52 11.23 -4.03 -5.62
C VAL A 52 10.46 -3.97 -6.96
N ASN A 53 9.35 -3.24 -6.99
CA ASN A 53 8.44 -3.09 -8.13
C ASN A 53 8.04 -4.44 -8.78
N PRO A 54 7.48 -5.40 -8.01
CA PRO A 54 7.13 -6.71 -8.54
C PRO A 54 5.93 -6.64 -9.49
N ASN A 55 5.93 -7.47 -10.54
CA ASN A 55 4.77 -7.65 -11.42
C ASN A 55 3.94 -8.83 -10.94
N LEU A 56 2.79 -8.56 -10.30
CA LEU A 56 1.91 -9.58 -9.74
C LEU A 56 0.91 -10.17 -10.75
N GLY A 57 0.94 -9.76 -12.01
CA GLY A 57 0.06 -10.32 -13.06
C GLY A 57 0.44 -11.74 -13.48
N LEU A 58 1.64 -12.22 -13.11
CA LEU A 58 2.13 -13.57 -13.38
C LEU A 58 2.98 -14.02 -12.19
N TRP A 59 2.87 -15.29 -11.79
CA TRP A 59 3.65 -15.86 -10.67
C TRP A 59 5.16 -15.57 -10.77
N ARG A 60 5.73 -15.68 -11.98
CA ARG A 60 7.17 -15.44 -12.21
C ARG A 60 7.59 -13.98 -11.96
N GLY A 61 6.67 -13.02 -12.07
CA GLY A 61 6.95 -11.60 -11.91
C GLY A 61 6.95 -11.12 -10.45
N GLY A 62 6.40 -11.91 -9.53
CA GLY A 62 6.35 -11.55 -8.12
C GLY A 62 6.04 -12.73 -7.21
N PRO A 63 6.86 -13.80 -7.20
CA PRO A 63 6.56 -15.04 -6.47
C PRO A 63 6.40 -14.80 -4.96
N ALA A 64 7.17 -13.88 -4.38
CA ALA A 64 7.03 -13.51 -2.97
C ALA A 64 5.69 -12.81 -2.68
N GLY A 65 5.27 -11.88 -3.54
CA GLY A 65 3.99 -11.17 -3.38
C GLY A 65 2.80 -12.10 -3.54
N THR A 66 2.84 -13.01 -4.52
CA THR A 66 1.76 -14.00 -4.69
C THR A 66 1.70 -15.00 -3.52
N ALA A 67 2.84 -15.42 -2.96
CA ALA A 67 2.83 -16.27 -1.77
C ALA A 67 2.20 -15.56 -0.55
N ILE A 68 2.51 -14.28 -0.36
CA ILE A 68 1.92 -13.45 0.71
C ILE A 68 0.42 -13.29 0.50
N GLU A 69 -0.03 -13.05 -0.74
CA GLU A 69 -1.45 -12.95 -1.09
C GLU A 69 -2.21 -14.24 -0.74
N LEU A 70 -1.72 -15.39 -1.21
CA LEU A 70 -2.34 -16.68 -0.93
C LEU A 70 -2.44 -16.95 0.58
N GLN A 71 -1.37 -16.69 1.31
CA GLN A 71 -1.36 -16.87 2.76
C GLN A 71 -2.36 -15.94 3.46
N SER A 72 -2.50 -14.71 3.00
CA SER A 72 -3.41 -13.73 3.59
C SER A 72 -4.88 -14.08 3.29
N ILE A 73 -5.15 -14.62 2.09
CA ILE A 73 -6.45 -15.18 1.73
C ILE A 73 -6.77 -16.40 2.60
N ASP A 74 -5.81 -17.29 2.85
CA ASP A 74 -6.00 -18.44 3.74
C ASP A 74 -6.41 -18.00 5.16
N TRP A 75 -5.77 -16.98 5.72
CA TRP A 75 -6.19 -16.42 7.02
C TRP A 75 -7.59 -15.81 6.98
N LEU A 76 -7.96 -15.15 5.88
CA LEU A 76 -9.32 -14.60 5.71
C LEU A 76 -10.37 -15.70 5.58
N LYS A 77 -10.07 -16.81 4.88
CA LYS A 77 -10.95 -17.97 4.80
C LYS A 77 -11.21 -18.56 6.17
N GLU A 78 -10.16 -18.76 6.96
CA GLU A 78 -10.27 -19.24 8.34
C GLU A 78 -11.12 -18.30 9.20
N LEU A 79 -10.85 -16.99 9.14
CA LEU A 79 -11.56 -15.97 9.91
C LEU A 79 -13.07 -15.94 9.59
N LEU A 80 -13.43 -16.11 8.32
CA LEU A 80 -14.81 -16.07 7.84
C LEU A 80 -15.52 -17.43 7.87
N GLY A 81 -14.81 -18.52 8.18
CA GLY A 81 -15.35 -19.87 8.21
C GLY A 81 -15.63 -20.47 6.82
N TYR A 82 -14.86 -20.08 5.81
CA TYR A 82 -14.97 -20.65 4.47
C TYR A 82 -14.28 -22.03 4.36
N PRO A 83 -14.73 -22.88 3.42
CA PRO A 83 -14.05 -24.13 3.13
C PRO A 83 -12.59 -23.90 2.72
N PRO A 84 -11.67 -24.84 3.01
CA PRO A 84 -10.26 -24.74 2.62
C PRO A 84 -10.06 -24.55 1.11
N GLU A 85 -10.96 -25.12 0.30
CA GLU A 85 -10.95 -25.06 -1.17
C GLU A 85 -11.46 -23.75 -1.74
N ALA A 86 -11.97 -22.82 -0.90
CA ALA A 86 -12.33 -21.49 -1.37
C ALA A 86 -11.09 -20.74 -1.90
N GLU A 87 -11.32 -19.89 -2.90
CA GLU A 87 -10.29 -19.12 -3.60
C GLU A 87 -10.58 -17.62 -3.52
N GLY A 88 -9.58 -16.79 -3.81
CA GLY A 88 -9.70 -15.34 -3.78
C GLY A 88 -8.53 -14.64 -4.50
N VAL A 89 -8.61 -13.32 -4.57
CA VAL A 89 -7.57 -12.42 -5.12
C VAL A 89 -7.75 -11.03 -4.47
N TYR A 90 -6.68 -10.24 -4.35
CA TYR A 90 -6.76 -8.85 -3.90
C TYR A 90 -7.11 -7.85 -5.01
#